data_AF-X7EC76-F1
#
_entry.id   AF-X7EC76-F1
#
_cell.length_a   1.000
_cell.length_b   1.000
_cell.length_c   1.000
_cell.angle_alpha   90.00
_cell.angle_beta   90.00
_cell.angle_gamma   90.00
#
_symmetry.space_group_name_H-M   'P 1'
#
loop_
_entity.id
_entity.type
_entity.pdbx_description
1 polymer ?
#
loop_
_entity_poly.entity_id
_entity_poly.type
_entity_poly.pdbx_seq_one_letter_code
_entity_poly.pdbx_strand_id
1 'polypeptide(L)'
;MPKTIYLKAGDTADAVATKHFTSHSAADRDRLTKETADLITNGSLIAEQGGSFKSRRTVQLEHDAIVLDARFGVLGLLDRLVLMMRG
;
A
#
# COMPACT_ATOMS: atom_id res chain seq x y z
N MET A 1 0.97 12.37 11.60
CA MET A 1 1.11 10.99 12.18
C MET A 1 1.19 10.01 11.03
N PRO A 2 1.93 8.88 11.13
CA PRO A 2 2.06 7.97 10.01
C PRO A 2 0.73 7.27 9.65
N LYS A 3 0.22 7.49 8.44
CA LYS A 3 -1.00 6.83 7.94
C LYS A 3 -0.64 5.48 7.34
N THR A 4 -1.28 4.40 7.78
CA THR A 4 -1.04 3.07 7.19
C THR A 4 -2.10 2.75 6.14
N ILE A 5 -1.67 2.28 4.97
CA ILE A 5 -2.50 1.81 3.87
C ILE A 5 -2.20 0.34 3.62
N TYR A 6 -3.25 -0.45 3.50
CA TYR A 6 -3.16 -1.86 3.15
C TYR A 6 -3.50 -2.05 1.68
N LEU A 7 -2.62 -2.74 0.96
CA LEU A 7 -2.81 -3.10 -0.45
C LEU A 7 -3.29 -4.54 -0.53
N LYS A 8 -4.37 -4.78 -1.30
CA LYS A 8 -4.91 -6.12 -1.58
C LYS A 8 -4.77 -6.48 -3.06
N ALA A 9 -4.89 -7.78 -3.35
CA ALA A 9 -4.96 -8.26 -4.72
C ALA A 9 -6.10 -7.56 -5.49
N GLY A 10 -5.79 -7.05 -6.68
CA GLY A 10 -6.74 -6.30 -7.51
C GLY A 10 -6.83 -4.80 -7.22
N ASP A 11 -6.13 -4.27 -6.21
CA ASP A 11 -5.96 -2.82 -6.09
C ASP A 11 -5.12 -2.28 -7.25
N THR A 12 -5.44 -1.08 -7.71
CA THR A 12 -4.58 -0.30 -8.60
C THR A 12 -3.98 0.87 -7.84
N ALA A 13 -2.76 1.28 -8.21
CA ALA A 13 -2.09 2.39 -7.55
C ALA A 13 -2.93 3.68 -7.58
N ASP A 14 -3.58 3.98 -8.71
CA ASP A 14 -4.46 5.13 -8.86
C ASP A 14 -5.71 5.07 -7.98
N ALA A 15 -6.32 3.88 -7.84
CA ALA A 15 -7.48 3.71 -6.96
C ALA A 15 -7.11 3.92 -5.48
N VAL A 16 -5.96 3.41 -5.07
CA VAL A 16 -5.43 3.58 -3.70
C VAL A 16 -5.10 5.05 -3.44
N ALA A 17 -4.41 5.72 -4.36
CA ALA A 17 -4.08 7.13 -4.26
C ALA A 17 -5.36 8.00 -4.19
N THR A 18 -6.34 7.75 -5.06
CA THR A 18 -7.60 8.51 -5.10
C THR A 18 -8.43 8.31 -3.85
N LYS A 19 -8.55 7.08 -3.35
CA LYS A 19 -9.37 6.75 -2.17
C LYS A 19 -8.84 7.37 -0.89
N HIS A 20 -7.52 7.50 -0.77
CA HIS A 20 -6.89 7.89 0.49
C HIS A 20 -6.29 9.30 0.48
N PHE A 21 -6.16 9.98 -0.66
CA PHE A 21 -5.38 11.22 -0.78
C PHE A 21 -5.95 12.27 -1.74
N THR A 22 -7.18 12.71 -1.48
CA THR A 22 -7.78 13.85 -2.19
C THR A 22 -7.22 15.22 -1.76
N SER A 23 -6.49 15.29 -0.64
CA SER A 23 -6.04 16.54 -0.02
C SER A 23 -4.53 16.76 -0.05
N HIS A 24 -3.77 16.00 -0.86
CA HIS A 24 -2.31 16.12 -0.97
C HIS A 24 -1.87 16.79 -2.27
N SER A 25 -0.62 17.27 -2.30
CA SER A 25 -0.03 17.87 -3.48
C SER A 25 0.04 16.86 -4.64
N ALA A 26 0.08 17.35 -5.88
CA ALA A 26 0.24 16.48 -7.05
C ALA A 26 1.54 15.65 -6.97
N ALA A 27 2.62 16.23 -6.46
CA ALA A 27 3.91 15.55 -6.31
C ALA A 27 3.87 14.40 -5.28
N ASP A 28 3.22 14.61 -4.14
CA ASP A 28 3.05 13.58 -3.11
C ASP A 28 2.20 12.43 -3.63
N ARG A 29 1.12 12.75 -4.35
CA ARG A 29 0.25 11.78 -4.99
C ARG A 29 1.03 10.94 -5.99
N ASP A 30 1.81 11.57 -6.88
CA ASP A 30 2.60 10.86 -7.90
C ASP A 30 3.68 9.97 -7.28
N ARG A 31 4.35 10.44 -6.21
CA ARG A 31 5.31 9.63 -5.46
C ARG A 31 4.63 8.40 -4.89
N LEU A 32 3.51 8.57 -4.21
CA LEU A 32 2.80 7.46 -3.59
C LEU A 32 2.25 6.47 -4.61
N THR A 33 1.73 6.96 -5.75
CA THR A 33 1.26 6.11 -6.85
C THR A 33 2.39 5.22 -7.36
N LYS A 34 3.60 5.76 -7.58
CA LYS A 34 4.76 4.96 -7.99
C LYS A 34 5.14 3.89 -6.96
N GLU A 35 5.24 4.28 -5.70
CA GLU A 35 5.60 3.36 -4.60
C GLU A 35 4.57 2.24 -4.43
N THR A 36 3.28 2.56 -4.61
CA THR A 36 2.17 1.62 -4.56
C THR A 36 2.21 0.68 -5.77
N ALA A 37 2.45 1.20 -6.98
CA ALA A 37 2.54 0.41 -8.20
C ALA A 37 3.71 -0.59 -8.14
N ASP A 38 4.86 -0.18 -7.64
CA ASP A 38 6.02 -1.06 -7.47
C ASP A 38 5.71 -2.23 -6.53
N LEU A 39 5.04 -1.98 -5.40
CA LEU A 39 4.65 -3.02 -4.47
C LEU A 39 3.64 -4.00 -5.07
N ILE A 40 2.65 -3.49 -5.82
CA ILE A 40 1.64 -4.31 -6.49
C ILE A 40 2.29 -5.16 -7.58
N THR A 41 3.11 -4.57 -8.45
CA THR A 41 3.79 -5.29 -9.54
C THR A 41 4.68 -6.42 -9.02
N ASN A 42 5.51 -6.14 -8.01
CA ASN A 42 6.33 -7.18 -7.38
C ASN A 42 5.48 -8.28 -6.77
N GLY A 43 4.36 -7.91 -6.13
CA GLY A 43 3.39 -8.85 -5.58
C GLY A 43 2.77 -9.78 -6.63
N SER A 44 2.32 -9.22 -7.74
CA SER A 44 1.73 -9.95 -8.86
C SER A 44 2.74 -10.92 -9.49
N LEU A 45 3.97 -10.48 -9.73
CA LEU A 45 5.00 -11.30 -10.36
C LEU A 45 5.38 -12.52 -9.50
N ILE A 46 5.40 -12.38 -8.18
CA ILE A 46 5.63 -13.52 -7.26
C ILE A 46 4.42 -14.45 -7.22
N ALA A 47 3.20 -13.91 -7.23
CA ALA A 47 1.98 -14.70 -7.24
C ALA A 47 1.87 -15.57 -8.51
N GLU A 48 2.28 -15.04 -9.67
CA GLU A 48 2.37 -15.79 -10.93
C GLU A 48 3.36 -16.96 -10.86
N GLN A 49 4.39 -16.85 -10.01
CA GLN A 49 5.36 -17.92 -9.75
C GLN A 49 4.91 -18.89 -8.64
N GLY A 50 3.67 -18.77 -8.15
CA GLY A 50 3.14 -19.61 -7.07
C GLY A 50 3.68 -19.29 -5.68
N GLY A 51 4.40 -18.18 -5.53
CA GLY A 51 4.97 -17.73 -4.26
C GLY A 51 3.99 -16.91 -3.40
N SER A 52 4.43 -16.56 -2.18
CA SER A 52 3.75 -15.60 -1.31
C SER A 52 4.62 -14.36 -1.11
N PHE A 53 4.03 -13.18 -1.24
CA PHE A 53 4.69 -11.88 -1.06
C PHE A 53 4.16 -11.15 0.17
N LYS A 54 5.07 -10.59 0.96
CA LYS A 54 4.75 -9.62 2.02
C LYS A 54 5.78 -8.50 1.97
N SER A 55 5.33 -7.26 1.90
CA SER A 55 6.21 -6.10 1.91
C SER A 55 5.61 -4.96 2.70
N ARG A 56 6.47 -4.21 3.39
CA ARG A 56 6.11 -2.99 4.09
C ARG A 56 7.08 -1.89 3.68
N ARG A 57 6.55 -0.75 3.25
CA ARG A 57 7.35 0.41 2.85
C ARG A 57 6.84 1.68 3.52
N THR A 58 7.76 2.50 4.02
CA THR A 58 7.43 3.84 4.54
C THR A 58 7.77 4.88 3.48
N VAL A 59 6.76 5.64 3.06
CA VAL A 59 6.87 6.75 2.12
C VAL A 59 6.78 8.05 2.92
N GLN A 60 7.83 8.85 2.88
CA GLN A 60 7.83 10.18 3.51
C GLN A 60 7.24 11.20 2.54
N LEU A 61 6.18 11.88 2.94
CA LEU A 61 5.62 13.05 2.27
C LEU A 61 6.00 14.31 3.07
N GLU A 62 5.74 15.50 2.52
CA GLU A 62 6.18 16.77 3.13
C GLU A 62 5.74 16.94 4.60
N HIS A 63 4.53 16.51 4.96
CA HIS A 63 3.96 16.71 6.30
C HIS A 63 3.55 15.42 6.99
N ASP A 64 3.61 14.28 6.29
CA ASP A 64 3.12 13.00 6.77
C ASP A 64 4.02 11.85 6.32
N ALA A 65 4.09 10.82 7.14
CA ALA A 65 4.64 9.53 6.74
C ALA A 65 3.49 8.60 6.35
N ILE A 66 3.65 7.81 5.30
CA ILE A 66 2.68 6.78 4.94
C ILE A 66 3.37 5.43 5.00
N VAL A 67 2.73 4.46 5.63
CA VAL A 67 3.19 3.07 5.65
C VAL A 67 2.31 2.27 4.70
N LEU A 68 2.89 1.76 3.63
CA LEU A 68 2.26 0.80 2.71
C LEU A 68 2.55 -0.61 3.22
N ASP A 69 1.52 -1.40 3.48
CA ASP A 69 1.65 -2.83 3.83
C ASP A 69 0.92 -3.65 2.77
N ALA A 70 1.65 -4.51 2.08
CA ALA A 70 1.18 -5.29 0.93
C ALA A 70 1.40 -6.77 1.18
N ARG A 71 0.37 -7.59 0.90
CA ARG A 71 0.44 -9.04 1.10
C ARG A 71 -0.35 -9.77 0.02
N PHE A 72 0.33 -10.61 -0.77
CA PHE A 72 -0.26 -11.37 -1.89
C PHE A 72 0.10 -12.86 -1.78
N GLY A 73 -0.81 -13.78 -2.10
CA GLY A 73 -0.54 -15.23 -2.09
C GLY A 73 -1.80 -16.11 -2.07
N VAL A 74 -1.61 -17.41 -2.34
CA VAL A 74 -2.66 -18.44 -2.56
C VAL A 74 -3.65 -18.57 -1.39
N LEU A 75 -3.21 -18.26 -0.17
CA LEU A 75 -4.09 -18.34 0.99
C LEU A 75 -4.93 -17.10 1.24
N GLY A 76 -4.69 -15.95 0.58
CA GLY A 76 -5.60 -14.79 0.48
C GLY A 76 -6.30 -14.24 1.75
N LEU A 77 -6.02 -14.82 2.92
CA LEU A 77 -6.77 -14.67 4.14
C LEU A 77 -5.81 -14.00 5.12
N LEU A 78 -6.02 -12.71 5.28
CA LEU A 78 -6.26 -12.17 6.60
C LEU A 78 -7.09 -10.89 6.45
N ASP A 79 -8.41 -11.09 6.43
CA ASP A 79 -9.34 -10.28 7.20
C ASP A 79 -8.83 -10.23 8.65
N ARG A 80 -8.19 -9.14 9.07
CA ARG A 80 -8.37 -8.50 10.39
C ARG A 80 -7.29 -7.46 10.74
N LEU A 81 -7.76 -6.23 10.75
CA LEU A 81 -7.73 -5.25 11.85
C LEU A 81 -6.79 -5.57 13.04
N VAL A 82 -5.78 -4.71 13.23
CA VAL A 82 -5.34 -4.29 14.57
C VAL A 82 -5.28 -2.77 14.60
N LEU A 83 -6.23 -2.18 15.33
CA LEU A 83 -6.25 -0.78 15.73
C LEU A 83 -5.37 -0.63 16.97
N MET A 84 -4.37 0.24 16.92
CA MET A 84 -3.82 0.87 18.12
C MET A 84 -3.73 2.37 17.90
N MET A 85 -4.66 3.10 18.52
CA MET A 85 -4.55 4.53 18.73
C MET A 85 -3.85 4.79 20.07
N ARG A 86 -2.90 5.72 20.07
CA ARG A 86 -2.65 6.58 21.22
C ARG A 86 -2.17 7.94 20.71
N GLY A 87 -2.71 8.98 21.35
CA GLY A 87 -2.74 10.37 20.89
C GLY A 87 -1.40 11.03 20.70
#